data_AF-A0A947TJD4-F1
#
_entry.id   AF-A0A947TJD4-F1
#
_cell.length_a   1.000
_cell.length_b   1.000
_cell.length_c   1.000
_cell.angle_alpha   90.00
_cell.angle_beta   90.00
_cell.angle_gamma   90.00
#
_symmetry.space_group_name_H-M   'P 1'
#
loop_
_entity.id
_entity.type
_entity.pdbx_description
1 polymer ?
#
loop_
_entity_poly.entity_id
_entity_poly.type
_entity_poly.pdbx_seq_one_letter_code
_entity_poly.pdbx_strand_id
1 'polypeptide(L)'
;MNAKAFDLERLSAELKLWDAELMHLEESVHRMGPVFQTAVQAEADDMLQMLEQELAALRQLRDAADQALQQMVQAGDPEWRIQGERAERALARLGEAFEQSRNHFGE
;
A
#
# COMPACT_ATOMS: atom_id res chain seq x y z
N MET A 1 1.70 9.76 -28.41
CA MET A 1 1.21 9.23 -27.12
C MET A 1 0.82 10.41 -26.24
N ASN A 2 -0.35 10.40 -25.60
CA ASN A 2 -0.79 11.49 -24.72
C ASN A 2 -0.03 11.37 -23.38
N ALA A 3 0.64 12.42 -22.92
CA ALA A 3 1.42 12.42 -21.67
C ALA A 3 0.57 11.98 -20.47
N LYS A 4 -0.69 12.46 -20.37
CA LYS A 4 -1.64 12.06 -19.32
C LYS A 4 -1.88 10.55 -19.30
N ALA A 5 -2.03 9.93 -20.48
CA ALA A 5 -2.32 8.51 -20.59
C ALA A 5 -1.10 7.66 -20.19
N PHE A 6 0.11 8.10 -20.56
CA PHE A 6 1.34 7.43 -20.16
C PHE A 6 1.57 7.50 -18.65
N ASP A 7 1.43 8.69 -18.04
CA ASP A 7 1.60 8.84 -16.60
C ASP A 7 0.56 8.04 -15.83
N LEU A 8 -0.70 8.04 -16.28
CA LEU A 8 -1.75 7.24 -15.67
C LEU A 8 -1.42 5.74 -15.75
N GLU A 9 -0.95 5.25 -16.89
CA GLU A 9 -0.57 3.84 -17.06
C GLU A 9 0.58 3.46 -16.13
N ARG A 10 1.62 4.30 -16.05
CA ARG A 10 2.76 4.09 -15.15
C ARG A 10 2.32 4.03 -13.69
N LEU A 11 1.59 5.04 -13.22
CA LEU A 11 1.16 5.13 -11.82
C LEU A 11 0.16 4.02 -11.46
N SER A 12 -0.70 3.63 -12.39
CA SER A 12 -1.61 2.49 -12.19
C SER A 12 -0.86 1.16 -12.12
N ALA A 13 0.20 0.99 -12.89
CA ALA A 13 1.06 -0.19 -12.79
C ALA A 13 1.80 -0.22 -11.45
N GLU A 14 2.27 0.92 -10.96
CA GLU A 14 2.89 1.06 -9.65
C GLU A 14 1.93 0.69 -8.51
N LEU A 15 0.70 1.20 -8.53
CA LEU A 15 -0.32 0.82 -7.55
C LEU A 15 -0.58 -0.69 -7.54
N LYS A 16 -0.66 -1.33 -8.72
CA LYS A 16 -0.86 -2.78 -8.84
C LYS A 16 0.28 -3.60 -8.25
N LEU A 17 1.52 -3.11 -8.33
CA LEU A 17 2.65 -3.75 -7.67
C LEU A 17 2.44 -3.71 -6.15
N TRP A 18 2.08 -2.56 -5.61
CA TRP A 18 1.81 -2.41 -4.18
C TRP A 18 0.59 -3.21 -3.71
N ASP A 19 -0.44 -3.38 -4.55
CA ASP A 19 -1.57 -4.28 -4.25
C ASP A 19 -1.12 -5.73 -4.10
N ALA A 20 -0.21 -6.20 -4.95
CA ALA A 20 0.33 -7.55 -4.87
C ALA A 20 1.17 -7.75 -3.60
N GLU A 21 2.01 -6.75 -3.26
CA GLU A 21 2.79 -6.79 -2.02
C GLU A 21 1.90 -6.74 -0.77
N LEU A 22 0.85 -5.91 -0.78
CA LEU A 22 -0.10 -5.86 0.33
C LEU A 22 -0.74 -7.24 0.56
N MET A 23 -1.19 -7.87 -0.53
CA MET A 23 -1.77 -9.21 -0.49
C MET A 23 -0.77 -10.24 0.05
N HIS A 24 0.51 -10.14 -0.33
CA HIS A 24 1.55 -11.01 0.20
C HIS A 24 1.71 -10.89 1.72
N LEU A 25 1.79 -9.66 2.23
CA LEU A 25 1.92 -9.38 3.67
C LEU A 25 0.67 -9.85 4.44
N GLU A 26 -0.52 -9.63 3.90
CA GLU A 26 -1.79 -10.10 4.47
C GLU A 26 -1.83 -11.61 4.60
N GLU A 27 -1.40 -12.33 3.55
CA GLU A 27 -1.28 -13.79 3.61
C GLU A 27 -0.22 -14.25 4.61
N SER A 28 0.91 -13.56 4.70
CA SER A 28 1.97 -13.85 5.67
C SER A 28 1.46 -13.72 7.11
N VAL A 29 0.76 -12.63 7.44
CA VAL A 29 0.12 -12.47 8.77
C VAL A 29 -0.95 -13.52 9.03
N HIS A 30 -1.79 -13.82 8.03
CA HIS A 30 -2.80 -14.87 8.17
C HIS A 30 -2.19 -16.25 8.45
N ARG A 31 -1.06 -16.59 7.80
CA ARG A 31 -0.32 -17.83 8.05
C ARG A 31 0.32 -17.87 9.43
N MET A 32 0.77 -16.72 9.95
CA MET A 32 1.40 -16.62 11.26
C MET A 32 0.38 -16.69 12.42
N GLY A 33 -0.88 -16.25 12.21
CA GLY A 33 -1.93 -16.26 13.23
C GLY A 33 -2.09 -17.59 13.99
N PRO A 34 -2.25 -18.74 13.32
CA PRO A 34 -2.32 -20.05 13.98
C PRO A 34 -1.05 -20.43 14.76
N VAL A 35 0.13 -19.99 14.32
CA VAL A 35 1.40 -20.24 15.02
C VAL A 35 1.42 -19.49 16.34
N PHE A 36 1.00 -18.22 16.35
CA PHE A 36 0.89 -17.41 17.56
C PHE A 36 -0.17 -17.91 18.53
N GLN A 37 -1.32 -18.38 18.04
CA GLN A 37 -2.37 -18.98 18.88
C GLN A 37 -1.93 -20.23 19.65
N THR A 38 -0.92 -20.95 19.13
CA THR A 38 -0.35 -22.13 19.80
C THR A 38 0.81 -21.80 20.74
N ALA A 39 1.36 -20.58 20.66
CA ALA A 39 2.40 -20.09 21.56
C ALA A 39 1.77 -19.48 22.82
N VAL A 40 2.19 -19.91 24.01
CA VAL A 40 1.62 -19.47 25.30
C VAL A 40 2.20 -18.11 25.74
N GLN A 41 2.27 -17.12 24.85
CA GLN A 41 3.04 -15.90 25.14
C GLN A 41 2.31 -14.63 24.69
N ALA A 42 2.04 -13.73 25.65
CA ALA A 42 1.50 -12.40 25.40
C ALA A 42 2.32 -11.60 24.35
N GLU A 43 3.62 -11.88 24.25
CA GLU A 43 4.53 -11.30 23.25
C GLU A 43 4.14 -11.69 21.80
N ALA A 44 3.57 -12.88 21.60
CA ALA A 44 3.08 -13.33 20.29
C ALA A 44 1.81 -12.59 19.88
N ASP A 45 0.89 -12.37 20.83
CA ASP A 45 -0.34 -11.61 20.61
C ASP A 45 -0.03 -10.12 20.36
N ASP A 46 0.91 -9.53 21.11
CA ASP A 46 1.35 -8.15 20.93
C ASP A 46 1.98 -7.93 19.54
N MET A 47 2.81 -8.88 19.08
CA MET A 47 3.44 -8.82 17.76
C MET A 47 2.41 -9.00 16.63
N LEU A 48 1.47 -9.92 16.77
CA LEU A 48 0.38 -10.09 15.79
C LEU A 48 -0.47 -8.82 15.68
N GLN A 49 -0.83 -8.23 16.82
CA GLN A 49 -1.60 -6.99 16.86
C GLN A 49 -0.85 -5.81 16.23
N MET A 50 0.47 -5.73 16.40
CA MET A 50 1.31 -4.73 15.73
C MET A 50 1.28 -4.92 14.21
N LEU A 51 1.48 -6.15 13.72
CA LEU A 51 1.47 -6.44 12.27
C LEU A 51 0.09 -6.15 11.65
N GLU A 52 -1.01 -6.45 12.35
CA GLU A 52 -2.36 -6.11 11.90
C GLU A 52 -2.58 -4.59 11.80
N GLN A 53 -2.03 -3.81 12.73
CA GLN A 53 -2.08 -2.34 12.67
C GLN A 53 -1.26 -1.79 11.50
N GLU A 54 -0.10 -2.36 11.22
CA GLU A 54 0.70 -1.99 10.04
C GLU A 54 -0.03 -2.30 8.74
N LEU A 55 -0.64 -3.49 8.61
CA LEU A 55 -1.48 -3.82 7.46
C LEU A 55 -2.64 -2.83 7.30
N ALA A 56 -3.28 -2.43 8.40
CA ALA A 56 -4.35 -1.44 8.36
C ALA A 56 -3.84 -0.07 7.87
N ALA A 57 -2.65 0.37 8.30
CA ALA A 57 -2.04 1.60 7.83
C ALA A 57 -1.66 1.54 6.34
N LEU A 58 -1.09 0.42 5.89
CA LEU A 58 -0.76 0.20 4.47
C LEU A 58 -2.01 0.22 3.59
N ARG A 59 -3.11 -0.42 4.02
CA ARG A 59 -4.42 -0.36 3.34
C ARG A 59 -4.91 1.08 3.19
N GLN A 60 -4.84 1.88 4.24
CA GLN A 60 -5.26 3.29 4.19
C GLN A 60 -4.43 4.11 3.20
N LEU A 61 -3.10 3.90 3.17
CA LEU A 61 -2.22 4.58 2.21
C LEU A 61 -2.50 4.14 0.77
N ARG A 62 -2.75 2.84 0.57
CA ARG A 62 -3.14 2.28 -0.72
C ARG A 62 -4.45 2.86 -1.22
N ASP A 63 -5.48 2.92 -0.36
CA ASP A 63 -6.76 3.51 -0.72
C ASP A 63 -6.64 5.01 -1.05
N ALA A 64 -5.79 5.74 -0.34
CA ALA A 64 -5.49 7.13 -0.64
C ALA A 64 -4.77 7.29 -2.00
N ALA A 65 -3.86 6.38 -2.34
CA ALA A 65 -3.17 6.37 -3.63
C ALA A 65 -4.13 6.04 -4.80
N ASP A 66 -5.00 5.05 -4.64
CA ASP A 66 -6.05 4.75 -5.62
C ASP A 66 -6.99 5.94 -5.78
N GLN A 67 -7.45 6.55 -4.68
CA GLN A 67 -8.32 7.73 -4.75
C GLN A 67 -7.64 8.89 -5.53
N ALA A 68 -6.36 9.15 -5.28
CA ALA A 68 -5.61 10.17 -6.01
C ALA A 68 -5.51 9.86 -7.52
N LEU A 69 -5.32 8.58 -7.88
CA LEU A 69 -5.33 8.14 -9.28
C LEU A 69 -6.71 8.31 -9.93
N GLN A 70 -7.79 7.95 -9.24
CA GLN A 70 -9.15 8.17 -9.73
C GLN A 70 -9.43 9.66 -9.99
N GLN A 71 -8.92 10.56 -9.14
CA GLN A 71 -9.02 12.01 -9.37
C GLN A 71 -8.24 12.45 -10.61
N MET A 72 -7.05 11.88 -10.86
CA MET A 72 -6.27 12.14 -12.08
C MET A 72 -6.99 11.66 -13.35
N VAL A 73 -7.64 10.49 -13.30
CA VAL A 73 -8.46 9.97 -14.42
C VAL A 73 -9.55 10.98 -14.78
N GLN A 74 -10.28 11.46 -13.78
CA GLN A 74 -11.43 12.37 -13.94
C GLN A 74 -11.04 13.82 -14.29
N ALA A 75 -9.82 14.25 -13.96
CA ALA A 75 -9.39 15.63 -14.17
C ALA A 75 -9.27 16.02 -15.65
N GLY A 76 -9.71 17.23 -16.00
CA GLY A 76 -9.50 17.80 -17.32
C GLY A 76 -8.07 18.34 -17.51
N ASP A 77 -7.79 18.87 -18.70
CA ASP A 77 -6.63 19.74 -18.90
C ASP A 77 -6.94 21.14 -18.34
N PRO A 78 -6.03 21.79 -17.59
CA PRO A 78 -4.67 21.36 -17.21
C PRO A 78 -4.58 20.66 -15.84
N GLU A 79 -5.72 20.44 -15.18
CA GLU A 79 -5.82 19.96 -13.79
C GLU A 79 -5.20 18.58 -13.56
N TRP A 80 -5.13 17.74 -14.61
CA TRP A 80 -4.54 16.41 -14.50
C TRP A 80 -3.10 16.43 -14.02
N ARG A 81 -2.31 17.48 -14.31
CA ARG A 81 -0.92 17.57 -13.83
C ARG A 81 -0.85 17.69 -12.31
N ILE A 82 -1.72 18.52 -11.73
CA ILE A 82 -1.80 18.71 -10.28
C ILE A 82 -2.26 17.42 -9.61
N GLN A 83 -3.23 16.72 -10.21
CA GLN A 83 -3.67 15.42 -9.68
C GLN A 83 -2.61 14.32 -9.87
N GLY A 84 -1.85 14.36 -10.96
CA GLY A 84 -0.71 13.48 -11.21
C GLY A 84 0.36 13.61 -10.13
N GLU A 85 0.76 14.84 -9.79
CA GLU A 85 1.71 15.09 -8.69
C GLU A 85 1.19 14.59 -7.34
N ARG A 86 -0.13 14.67 -7.10
CA ARG A 86 -0.75 14.14 -5.88
C ARG A 86 -0.74 12.61 -5.85
N ALA A 87 -1.06 11.97 -6.97
CA ALA A 87 -1.01 10.52 -7.10
C ALA A 87 0.43 10.00 -6.91
N GLU A 88 1.42 10.67 -7.49
CA GLU A 88 2.84 10.37 -7.29
C GLU A 88 3.26 10.45 -5.82
N ARG A 89 2.88 11.52 -5.12
CA ARG A 89 3.19 11.65 -3.69
C ARG A 89 2.49 10.60 -2.83
N ALA A 90 1.26 10.21 -3.19
CA ALA A 90 0.53 9.17 -2.47
C ALA A 90 1.20 7.81 -2.66
N LEU A 91 1.62 7.48 -3.88
CA LEU A 91 2.36 6.25 -4.19
C LEU A 91 3.75 6.22 -3.55
N ALA A 92 4.48 7.34 -3.55
CA ALA A 92 5.78 7.44 -2.88
C ALA A 92 5.64 7.14 -1.37
N ARG A 93 4.63 7.71 -0.70
CA ARG A 93 4.35 7.43 0.71
C ARG A 93 3.97 5.98 0.96
N LEU A 94 3.22 5.37 0.04
CA LEU A 94 2.90 3.95 0.12
C LEU A 94 4.17 3.10 0.04
N GLY A 95 5.05 3.36 -0.93
CA GLY A 95 6.34 2.68 -1.07
C GLY A 95 7.23 2.82 0.17
N GLU A 96 7.37 4.04 0.70
CA GLU A 96 8.12 4.29 1.95
C GLU A 96 7.56 3.50 3.14
N ALA A 97 6.23 3.40 3.25
CA ALA A 97 5.59 2.62 4.31
C ALA A 97 5.83 1.12 4.13
N PHE A 98 5.78 0.60 2.90
CA PHE A 98 6.13 -0.80 2.61
C PHE A 98 7.58 -1.11 2.98
N GLU A 99 8.52 -0.23 2.62
CA GLU A 99 9.94 -0.39 2.99
C GLU A 99 10.15 -0.41 4.51
N GLN A 100 9.42 0.43 5.25
CA GLN A 100 9.46 0.43 6.71
C GLN A 100 8.87 -0.87 7.29
N SER A 101 7.69 -1.28 6.82
CA SER A 101 7.00 -2.48 7.29
C SER A 101 7.74 -3.77 6.98
N ARG A 102 8.44 -3.91 5.84
CA ARG A 102 9.23 -5.12 5.52
C ARG A 102 10.19 -5.53 6.65
N ASN A 103 10.81 -4.54 7.32
CA ASN A 103 11.70 -4.81 8.46
C ASN A 103 10.98 -5.50 9.64
N HIS A 104 9.69 -5.23 9.82
CA HIS A 104 8.88 -5.80 10.91
C HIS A 104 8.24 -7.15 10.53
N PHE A 105 7.99 -7.39 9.25
CA PHE A 105 7.50 -8.67 8.73
C PHE A 105 8.63 -9.70 8.52
N GLY A 106 9.90 -9.26 8.60
CA GLY A 106 11.08 -10.13 8.47
C GLY A 106 11.45 -10.47 7.02
N GLU A 107 11.08 -9.60 6.07
CA GLU A 107 11.29 -9.75 4.61
C GLU A 107 12.38 -8.84 4.02
#